data_AF-A0A969L028-F1
#
_entry.id   AF-A0A969L028-F1
#
_cell.length_a   1.000
_cell.length_b   1.000
_cell.length_c   1.000
_cell.angle_alpha   90.00
_cell.angle_beta   90.00
_cell.angle_gamma   90.00
#
_symmetry.space_group_name_H-M   'P 1'
#
loop_
_entity.id
_entity.type
_entity.pdbx_description
1 polymer ?
#
loop_
_entity_poly.entity_id
_entity_poly.type
_entity_poly.pdbx_seq_one_letter_code
_entity_poly.pdbx_strand_id
1 'polypeptide(L)'
;IFFEMPNVVWILRNLTFWDIFYEHCSYFSPGSLTRLFAKYGFEVLRLMQAFEGQYLWLEARPQSETRPTRVTDLDSPHKLVETIGYFAKHYQDKKATLRKLLLDNEKPNGKRAVIWGAGAKGVTILNTLEVSVEAIEFVVDINPRKQGNYIPGTGQQIVSPDFLVTYAPDTIFVMNPNYLTEIQSRIANMGLRAQLITL
;
A
#
# COMPACT_ATOMS: atom_id res chain seq x y z
N ILE A 1 -11.00 -13.28 19.52
CA ILE A 1 -11.14 -12.66 18.18
C ILE A 1 -9.81 -12.09 17.75
N PHE A 2 -9.52 -12.19 16.46
CA PHE A 2 -8.31 -11.65 15.84
C PHE A 2 -8.72 -10.69 14.72
N PHE A 3 -8.03 -9.56 14.64
CA PHE A 3 -8.27 -8.52 13.66
C PHE A 3 -6.94 -8.05 13.06
N GLU A 4 -6.89 -7.94 11.74
CA GLU A 4 -5.80 -7.30 10.99
C GLU A 4 -6.36 -6.10 10.22
N MET A 5 -5.68 -4.96 10.28
CA MET A 5 -6.06 -3.75 9.54
C MET A 5 -4.87 -2.81 9.36
N PRO A 6 -4.94 -1.87 8.40
CA PRO A 6 -3.87 -0.89 8.20
C PRO A 6 -3.66 0.01 9.43
N ASN A 7 -2.40 0.38 9.67
CA ASN A 7 -2.00 1.32 10.70
C ASN A 7 -1.96 2.75 10.16
N VAL A 8 -2.91 3.60 10.59
CA VAL A 8 -2.99 4.99 10.11
C VAL A 8 -1.75 5.81 10.45
N VAL A 9 -1.11 5.53 11.59
CA VAL A 9 0.10 6.26 12.00
C VAL A 9 1.24 5.98 11.03
N TRP A 10 1.36 4.73 10.57
CA TRP A 10 2.34 4.36 9.56
C TRP A 10 2.02 5.01 8.20
N ILE A 11 0.75 4.97 7.78
CA ILE A 11 0.32 5.57 6.50
C ILE A 11 0.67 7.06 6.44
N LEU A 12 0.32 7.79 7.50
CA LEU A 12 0.54 9.24 7.56
C LEU A 12 2.03 9.61 7.62
N ARG A 13 2.84 8.85 8.36
CA ARG A 13 4.29 9.10 8.47
C ARG A 13 5.03 8.81 7.17
N ASN A 14 4.64 7.77 6.45
CA ASN A 14 5.30 7.34 5.22
C ASN A 14 4.71 7.99 3.95
N LEU A 15 3.69 8.85 4.10
CA LEU A 15 3.01 9.53 3.01
C LEU A 15 2.42 8.54 1.97
N THR A 16 2.00 7.35 2.40
CA THR A 16 1.49 6.28 1.54
C THR A 16 0.00 6.48 1.25
N PHE A 17 -0.32 7.59 0.57
CA PHE A 17 -1.70 7.97 0.26
C PHE A 17 -2.48 6.91 -0.53
N TRP A 18 -1.80 5.96 -1.18
CA TRP A 18 -2.43 4.84 -1.88
C TRP A 18 -3.04 3.77 -0.97
N ASP A 19 -2.79 3.84 0.34
CA ASP A 19 -3.55 3.08 1.34
C ASP A 19 -4.86 3.79 1.74
N ILE A 20 -5.16 4.97 1.19
CA ILE A 20 -6.41 5.70 1.39
C ILE A 20 -7.33 5.53 0.17
N PHE A 21 -8.28 4.60 0.26
CA PHE A 21 -9.23 4.28 -0.82
C PHE A 21 -10.57 3.76 -0.28
N TYR A 22 -11.54 3.58 -1.16
CA TYR A 22 -12.96 3.41 -0.79
C TYR A 22 -13.27 2.18 0.09
N GLU A 23 -12.52 1.09 -0.05
CA GLU A 23 -12.73 -0.12 0.78
C GLU A 23 -12.19 0.06 2.21
N HIS A 24 -11.24 0.98 2.42
CA HIS A 24 -10.75 1.35 3.73
C HIS A 24 -11.64 2.44 4.34
N CYS A 25 -12.79 2.01 4.88
CA CYS A 25 -13.77 2.93 5.48
C CYS A 25 -13.35 3.47 6.85
N SER A 26 -12.31 2.92 7.48
CA SER A 26 -11.83 3.33 8.81
C SER A 26 -10.32 3.17 8.91
N TYR A 27 -9.68 4.16 9.54
CA TYR A 27 -8.23 4.20 9.72
C TYR A 27 -7.91 4.23 11.21
N PHE A 28 -7.35 3.13 11.71
CA PHE A 28 -7.09 2.97 13.13
C PHE A 28 -5.62 3.21 13.47
N SER A 29 -5.40 3.89 14.60
CA SER A 29 -4.13 3.94 15.29
C SER A 29 -4.10 2.85 16.37
N PRO A 30 -2.93 2.42 16.87
CA PRO A 30 -2.83 1.50 18.00
C PRO A 30 -3.78 1.82 19.17
N GLY A 31 -3.79 3.10 19.57
CA GLY A 31 -4.63 3.63 20.63
C GLY A 31 -6.10 3.72 20.26
N SER A 32 -6.46 4.17 19.05
CA SER A 32 -7.88 4.27 18.67
C SER A 32 -8.52 2.89 18.55
N LEU A 33 -7.79 1.90 18.04
CA LEU A 33 -8.24 0.52 17.96
C LEU A 33 -8.43 -0.10 19.36
N THR A 34 -7.44 0.07 20.23
CA THR A 34 -7.51 -0.44 21.61
C THR A 34 -8.70 0.16 22.37
N ARG A 35 -8.91 1.48 22.24
CA ARG A 35 -10.06 2.18 22.83
C ARG A 35 -11.40 1.70 22.27
N LEU A 36 -11.47 1.42 20.97
CA LEU A 36 -12.68 0.90 20.34
C LEU A 36 -13.09 -0.44 20.98
N PHE A 37 -12.16 -1.40 21.05
CA PHE A 37 -12.44 -2.72 21.61
C PHE A 37 -12.79 -2.63 23.10
N ALA A 38 -12.03 -1.85 23.87
CA ALA A 38 -12.30 -1.56 25.27
C ALA A 38 -13.72 -1.02 25.50
N LYS A 39 -14.14 -0.04 24.68
CA LYS A 39 -15.46 0.60 24.78
C LYS A 39 -16.61 -0.37 24.55
N TYR A 40 -16.40 -1.39 23.72
CA TYR A 40 -17.43 -2.37 23.36
C TYR A 40 -17.29 -3.72 24.08
N GLY A 41 -16.67 -3.72 25.28
CA GLY A 41 -16.67 -4.88 26.17
C GLY A 41 -15.65 -5.95 25.82
N PHE A 42 -14.56 -5.59 25.16
CA PHE A 42 -13.45 -6.50 24.87
C PHE A 42 -12.21 -6.17 25.69
N GLU A 43 -11.59 -7.21 26.24
CA GLU A 43 -10.23 -7.17 26.77
C GLU A 43 -9.25 -7.40 25.62
N VAL A 44 -8.38 -6.41 25.36
CA VAL A 44 -7.28 -6.54 24.40
C VAL A 44 -6.16 -7.33 25.05
N LEU A 45 -5.89 -8.51 24.51
CA LEU A 45 -4.85 -9.44 25.00
C LEU A 45 -3.49 -9.09 24.40
N ARG A 46 -3.49 -8.69 23.13
CA ARG A 46 -2.27 -8.38 22.38
C ARG A 46 -2.57 -7.38 21.28
N LEU A 47 -1.65 -6.43 21.11
CA LEU A 47 -1.60 -5.53 19.97
C LEU A 47 -0.18 -5.55 19.42
N MET A 48 -0.04 -5.86 18.13
CA MET A 48 1.25 -5.89 17.44
C MET A 48 1.21 -5.06 16.16
N GLN A 49 2.39 -4.60 15.77
CA GLN A 49 2.63 -3.99 14.48
C GLN A 49 3.27 -5.04 13.57
N ALA A 50 2.62 -5.34 12.45
CA ALA A 50 3.04 -6.33 11.46
C ALA A 50 3.48 -5.64 10.16
N PHE A 51 4.22 -6.36 9.30
CA PHE A 51 4.70 -5.87 8.00
C PHE A 51 5.41 -4.52 8.10
N GLU A 52 6.45 -4.46 8.93
CA GLU A 52 7.22 -3.23 9.20
C GLU A 52 6.36 -2.06 9.74
N GLY A 53 5.27 -2.40 10.42
CA GLY A 53 4.36 -1.46 11.04
C GLY A 53 3.21 -0.98 10.16
N GLN A 54 3.11 -1.47 8.92
CA GLN A 54 2.01 -1.17 8.01
C GLN A 54 0.64 -1.61 8.54
N TYR A 55 0.60 -2.70 9.31
CA TYR A 55 -0.64 -3.29 9.81
C TYR A 55 -0.63 -3.42 11.33
N LEU A 56 -1.83 -3.34 11.91
CA LEU A 56 -2.10 -3.65 13.31
C LEU A 56 -2.73 -5.04 13.38
N TRP A 57 -2.17 -5.89 14.24
CA TRP A 57 -2.77 -7.16 14.66
C TRP A 57 -3.27 -7.02 16.07
N LEU A 58 -4.56 -7.27 16.27
CA LEU A 58 -5.21 -7.19 17.58
C LEU A 58 -5.85 -8.54 17.92
N GLU A 59 -5.44 -9.08 19.07
CA GLU A 59 -6.10 -10.22 19.72
C GLU A 59 -6.91 -9.71 20.91
N ALA A 60 -8.18 -10.06 20.97
CA ALA A 60 -9.06 -9.69 22.08
C ALA A 60 -10.03 -10.81 22.44
N ARG A 61 -10.62 -10.72 23.63
CA ARG A 61 -11.72 -11.60 24.07
C ARG A 61 -12.83 -10.78 24.73
N PRO A 62 -14.08 -11.26 24.71
CA PRO A 62 -15.15 -10.65 25.50
C PRO A 62 -14.72 -10.56 26.96
N GLN A 63 -14.96 -9.41 27.58
CA GLN A 63 -14.61 -9.18 28.96
C GLN A 63 -15.59 -9.93 29.88
N SER A 64 -15.09 -10.72 30.83
CA SER A 64 -15.94 -11.48 31.77
C SER A 64 -16.42 -10.66 32.97
N GLU A 65 -15.73 -9.58 33.32
CA GLU A 65 -16.06 -8.68 34.43
C GLU A 65 -15.94 -7.23 33.96
N THR A 66 -16.80 -6.32 34.42
CA THR A 66 -16.67 -4.87 34.16
C THR A 66 -15.46 -4.30 34.89
N ARG A 67 -14.26 -4.49 34.35
CA ARG A 67 -13.05 -3.80 34.81
C ARG A 67 -12.80 -2.58 33.93
N PRO A 68 -12.47 -1.42 34.50
CA PRO A 68 -12.05 -0.29 33.69
C PRO A 68 -10.85 -0.69 32.86
N THR A 69 -11.02 -0.67 31.54
CA THR A 69 -9.94 -1.02 30.61
C THR A 69 -8.85 0.03 30.75
N ARG A 70 -7.63 -0.38 31.13
CA ARG A 70 -6.47 0.50 31.08
C ARG A 70 -6.20 0.82 29.62
N VAL A 71 -6.73 1.94 29.16
CA VAL A 71 -6.33 2.54 27.90
C VAL A 71 -4.90 3.03 28.10
N THR A 72 -3.96 2.22 27.65
CA THR A 72 -2.55 2.57 27.59
C THR A 72 -2.35 3.84 26.75
N ASP A 73 -1.37 4.66 27.09
CA ASP A 73 -0.91 5.87 26.39
C ASP A 73 -0.29 5.61 25.00
N LEU A 74 -0.73 4.54 24.31
CA LEU A 74 -0.16 4.06 23.06
C LEU A 74 -0.13 5.15 21.98
N ASP A 75 -1.16 6.02 21.96
CA ASP A 75 -1.18 7.21 21.12
C ASP A 75 -1.79 8.39 21.89
N SER A 76 -1.01 9.46 22.03
CA SER A 76 -1.52 10.78 22.42
C SER A 76 -2.28 11.40 21.23
N PRO A 77 -3.51 11.90 21.42
CA PRO A 77 -4.25 12.63 20.38
C PRO A 77 -3.43 13.78 19.77
N HIS A 78 -2.60 14.45 20.58
CA HIS A 78 -1.72 15.53 20.11
C HIS A 78 -0.74 15.03 19.05
N LYS A 79 -0.07 13.90 19.30
CA LYS A 79 0.89 13.29 18.35
C LYS A 79 0.20 12.89 17.04
N LEU A 80 -1.05 12.44 17.11
CA LEU A 80 -1.81 12.09 15.91
C LEU A 80 -2.13 13.35 15.09
N VAL A 81 -2.56 14.44 15.73
CA VAL A 81 -2.78 15.74 15.06
C VAL A 81 -1.50 16.24 14.39
N GLU A 82 -0.35 16.16 15.07
CA GLU A 82 0.95 16.52 14.48
C GLU A 82 1.27 15.66 13.24
N THR A 83 1.02 14.35 13.32
CA THR A 83 1.27 13.42 12.22
C THR A 83 0.35 13.69 11.01
N ILE A 84 -0.91 14.05 11.26
CA ILE A 84 -1.85 14.49 10.21
C ILE A 84 -1.35 15.80 9.57
N GLY A 85 -0.90 16.75 10.39
CA GLY A 85 -0.32 18.02 9.91
C GLY A 85 0.91 17.80 9.04
N TYR A 86 1.79 16.87 9.41
CA TYR A 86 2.93 16.45 8.59
C TYR A 86 2.47 15.88 7.25
N PHE A 87 1.53 14.93 7.26
CA PHE A 87 1.01 14.34 6.03
C PHE A 87 0.40 15.42 5.11
N ALA A 88 -0.46 16.28 5.64
CA ALA A 88 -1.11 17.34 4.87
C ALA A 88 -0.09 18.30 4.23
N LYS A 89 0.99 18.63 4.97
CA LYS A 89 2.06 19.51 4.48
C LYS A 89 2.87 18.87 3.34
N HIS A 90 3.18 17.58 3.43
CA HIS A 90 4.12 16.91 2.51
C HIS A 90 3.43 16.09 1.41
N TYR A 91 2.12 15.91 1.46
CA TYR A 91 1.35 15.11 0.51
C TYR A 91 1.54 15.56 -0.94
N GLN A 92 1.43 16.87 -1.22
CA GLN A 92 1.54 17.39 -2.59
C GLN A 92 2.94 17.19 -3.16
N ASP A 93 4.00 17.39 -2.36
CA ASP A 93 5.38 17.19 -2.79
C ASP A 93 5.66 15.70 -3.10
N LYS A 94 5.17 14.78 -2.24
CA LYS A 94 5.28 13.34 -2.48
C LYS A 94 4.51 12.93 -3.74
N LYS A 95 3.29 13.44 -3.92
CA LYS A 95 2.47 13.21 -5.11
C LYS A 95 3.19 13.67 -6.38
N ALA A 96 3.72 14.90 -6.39
CA ALA A 96 4.44 15.45 -7.53
C ALA A 96 5.73 14.67 -7.85
N THR A 97 6.49 14.28 -6.81
CA THR A 97 7.71 13.48 -6.95
C THR A 97 7.42 12.12 -7.59
N LEU A 98 6.41 11.41 -7.08
CA LEU A 98 6.03 10.11 -7.63
C LEU A 98 5.43 10.22 -9.02
N ARG A 99 4.60 11.24 -9.29
CA ARG A 99 4.07 11.46 -10.64
C ARG A 99 5.21 11.66 -11.63
N LYS A 100 6.19 12.52 -11.31
CA LYS A 100 7.36 12.73 -12.15
C LYS A 100 8.13 11.44 -12.40
N LEU A 101 8.35 10.63 -11.36
CA LEU A 101 9.05 9.34 -11.45
C LEU A 101 8.36 8.38 -12.43
N LEU A 102 7.02 8.27 -12.38
CA LEU A 102 6.28 7.35 -13.24
C LEU A 102 6.15 7.86 -14.69
N LEU A 103 5.96 9.18 -14.86
CA LEU A 103 5.82 9.81 -16.18
C LEU A 103 7.15 10.05 -16.90
N ASP A 104 8.30 9.89 -16.23
CA ASP A 104 9.61 10.03 -16.87
C ASP A 104 9.80 9.05 -18.06
N ASN A 105 9.01 7.98 -18.11
CA ASN A 105 8.99 6.99 -19.19
C ASN A 105 8.22 7.43 -20.45
N GLU A 106 7.41 8.51 -20.41
CA GLU A 106 6.67 9.03 -21.58
C GLU A 106 7.57 9.77 -22.60
N LYS A 107 8.84 10.04 -22.23
CA LYS A 107 9.75 10.84 -23.06
C LYS A 107 10.12 10.10 -24.35
N PRO A 108 10.51 10.82 -25.43
CA PRO A 108 11.14 10.18 -26.59
C PRO A 108 12.38 9.39 -26.14
N ASN A 109 12.42 8.09 -26.46
CA ASN A 109 13.41 7.10 -25.94
C ASN A 109 13.27 6.79 -24.43
N GLY A 110 12.08 6.97 -23.87
CA GLY A 110 11.74 6.56 -22.52
C GLY A 110 11.92 5.05 -22.33
N LYS A 111 12.27 4.68 -21.10
CA LYS A 111 12.42 3.28 -20.69
C LYS A 111 11.06 2.60 -20.61
N ARG A 112 10.95 1.35 -21.07
CA ARG A 112 9.73 0.57 -20.89
C ARG A 112 9.54 0.27 -19.42
N ALA A 113 8.40 0.69 -18.86
CA ALA A 113 8.08 0.46 -17.46
C ALA A 113 6.79 -0.31 -17.27
N VAL A 114 6.70 -1.03 -16.16
CA VAL A 114 5.47 -1.66 -15.67
C VAL A 114 5.30 -1.39 -14.18
N ILE A 115 4.06 -1.45 -13.69
CA ILE A 115 3.77 -1.56 -12.26
C ILE A 115 3.52 -3.03 -11.92
N TRP A 116 4.09 -3.51 -10.82
CA TRP A 116 3.83 -4.84 -10.28
C TRP A 116 2.84 -4.76 -9.12
N GLY A 117 1.61 -5.22 -9.35
CA GLY A 117 0.53 -5.33 -8.38
C GLY A 117 -0.72 -4.57 -8.83
N ALA A 118 -1.70 -5.28 -9.41
CA ALA A 118 -3.01 -4.74 -9.78
C ALA A 118 -4.01 -4.80 -8.61
N GLY A 119 -3.53 -4.70 -7.37
CA GLY A 119 -4.37 -4.61 -6.17
C GLY A 119 -4.84 -3.17 -5.93
N ALA A 120 -5.61 -2.96 -4.86
CA ALA A 120 -6.14 -1.65 -4.51
C ALA A 120 -5.06 -0.54 -4.47
N LYS A 121 -3.88 -0.83 -3.90
CA LYS A 121 -2.76 0.13 -3.87
C LYS A 121 -2.31 0.56 -5.29
N GLY A 122 -2.19 -0.39 -6.21
CA GLY A 122 -1.78 -0.12 -7.59
C GLY A 122 -2.83 0.69 -8.35
N VAL A 123 -4.11 0.32 -8.20
CA VAL A 123 -5.24 1.08 -8.74
C VAL A 123 -5.23 2.51 -8.20
N THR A 124 -5.06 2.68 -6.89
CA THR A 124 -5.06 4.00 -6.25
C THR A 124 -3.88 4.86 -6.70
N ILE A 125 -2.66 4.32 -6.81
CA ILE A 125 -1.50 5.07 -7.33
C ILE A 125 -1.77 5.55 -8.74
N LEU A 126 -2.17 4.66 -9.65
CA LEU A 126 -2.39 5.01 -11.06
C LEU A 126 -3.44 6.11 -11.20
N ASN A 127 -4.58 5.96 -10.53
CA ASN A 127 -5.65 6.95 -10.57
C ASN A 127 -5.27 8.28 -9.90
N THR A 128 -4.69 8.25 -8.70
CA THR A 128 -4.36 9.47 -7.95
C THR A 128 -3.31 10.31 -8.66
N LEU A 129 -2.36 9.63 -9.32
CA LEU A 129 -1.29 10.27 -10.07
C LEU A 129 -1.65 10.51 -11.54
N GLU A 130 -2.84 10.10 -11.98
CA GLU A 130 -3.34 10.18 -13.36
C GLU A 130 -2.30 9.69 -14.37
N VAL A 131 -1.74 8.51 -14.09
CA VAL A 131 -0.74 7.88 -14.96
C VAL A 131 -1.45 7.37 -16.20
N SER A 132 -1.00 7.88 -17.34
CA SER A 132 -1.51 7.50 -18.66
C SER A 132 -1.06 6.08 -19.04
N VAL A 133 -1.69 5.49 -20.06
CA VAL A 133 -1.24 4.21 -20.62
C VAL A 133 0.05 4.37 -21.44
N GLU A 134 0.31 5.59 -21.92
CA GLU A 134 1.54 5.95 -22.63
C GLU A 134 2.76 5.96 -21.69
N ALA A 135 2.57 6.33 -20.42
CA ALA A 135 3.62 6.28 -19.40
C ALA A 135 3.92 4.85 -18.95
N ILE A 136 2.86 4.11 -18.64
CA ILE A 136 2.91 2.75 -18.11
C ILE A 136 1.76 2.00 -18.75
N GLU A 137 2.06 1.17 -19.74
CA GLU A 137 1.06 0.46 -20.54
C GLU A 137 0.46 -0.74 -19.79
N PHE A 138 1.29 -1.42 -18.99
CA PHE A 138 0.95 -2.69 -18.37
C PHE A 138 1.11 -2.68 -16.85
N VAL A 139 0.19 -3.39 -16.19
CA VAL A 139 0.31 -3.77 -14.78
C VAL A 139 0.44 -5.28 -14.67
N VAL A 140 1.48 -5.74 -13.98
CA VAL A 140 1.73 -7.17 -13.74
C VAL A 140 0.99 -7.61 -12.48
N ASP A 141 0.23 -8.70 -12.56
CA ASP A 141 -0.35 -9.33 -11.37
C ASP A 141 -0.28 -10.85 -11.48
N ILE A 142 0.10 -11.50 -10.38
CA ILE A 142 0.23 -12.96 -10.31
C ILE A 142 -1.12 -13.67 -10.30
N ASN A 143 -2.22 -12.98 -9.97
CA ASN A 143 -3.55 -13.56 -9.91
C ASN A 143 -4.13 -13.74 -11.32
N PRO A 144 -4.32 -15.00 -11.80
CA PRO A 144 -4.84 -15.26 -13.14
C PRO A 144 -6.22 -14.67 -13.40
N ARG A 145 -7.04 -14.46 -12.35
CA ARG A 145 -8.38 -13.88 -12.48
C ARG A 145 -8.37 -12.41 -12.88
N LYS A 146 -7.26 -11.70 -12.65
CA LYS A 146 -7.12 -10.29 -13.03
C LYS A 146 -6.52 -10.14 -14.42
N GLN A 147 -5.71 -11.09 -14.87
CA GLN A 147 -5.02 -11.04 -16.15
C GLN A 147 -6.01 -10.96 -17.32
N GLY A 148 -5.67 -10.17 -18.35
CA GLY A 148 -6.54 -9.89 -19.49
C GLY A 148 -7.60 -8.81 -19.23
N ASN A 149 -7.83 -8.42 -17.97
CA ASN A 149 -8.66 -7.26 -17.62
C ASN A 149 -7.81 -5.97 -17.59
N TYR A 150 -8.43 -4.87 -17.17
CA TYR A 150 -7.83 -3.55 -17.17
C TYR A 150 -7.97 -2.88 -15.80
N ILE A 151 -7.02 -2.00 -15.47
CA ILE A 151 -7.11 -1.14 -14.29
C ILE A 151 -8.32 -0.21 -14.42
N PRO A 152 -9.23 -0.19 -13.44
CA PRO A 152 -10.36 0.73 -13.48
C PRO A 152 -9.88 2.18 -13.40
N GLY A 153 -10.47 3.05 -14.23
CA GLY A 153 -10.15 4.47 -14.31
C GLY A 153 -9.06 4.79 -15.35
N THR A 154 -7.85 4.27 -15.18
CA THR A 154 -6.69 4.60 -16.03
C THR A 154 -6.46 3.65 -17.20
N GLY A 155 -7.05 2.44 -17.20
CA GLY A 155 -7.14 1.60 -18.39
C GLY A 155 -5.91 0.78 -18.76
N GLN A 156 -4.88 0.68 -17.92
CA GLN A 156 -3.73 -0.20 -18.16
C GLN A 156 -4.15 -1.66 -18.21
N GLN A 157 -3.62 -2.44 -19.15
CA GLN A 157 -3.92 -3.87 -19.22
C GLN A 157 -3.18 -4.63 -18.11
N ILE A 158 -3.89 -5.55 -17.46
CA ILE A 158 -3.32 -6.43 -16.46
C ILE A 158 -2.76 -7.67 -17.15
N VAL A 159 -1.46 -7.91 -17.00
CA VAL A 159 -0.72 -9.00 -17.67
C VAL A 159 -0.13 -9.97 -16.66
N SER A 160 0.18 -11.19 -17.12
CA SER A 160 0.88 -12.18 -16.31
C SER A 160 2.36 -11.81 -16.18
N PRO A 161 3.07 -12.33 -15.15
CA PRO A 161 4.52 -12.22 -15.09
C PRO A 161 5.23 -12.71 -16.36
N ASP A 162 4.77 -13.81 -16.96
CA ASP A 162 5.39 -14.44 -18.14
C ASP A 162 5.43 -13.53 -19.37
N PHE A 163 4.46 -12.62 -19.49
CA PHE A 163 4.44 -11.59 -20.54
C PHE A 163 5.71 -10.72 -20.54
N LEU A 164 6.34 -10.54 -19.37
CA LEU A 164 7.54 -9.72 -19.23
C LEU A 164 8.74 -10.26 -20.00
N VAL A 165 8.79 -11.56 -20.33
CA VAL A 165 9.86 -12.12 -21.18
C VAL A 165 9.83 -11.51 -22.58
N THR A 166 8.62 -11.29 -23.11
CA THR A 166 8.43 -10.71 -24.44
C THR A 166 8.47 -9.19 -24.38
N TYR A 167 7.80 -8.59 -23.38
CA TYR A 167 7.76 -7.14 -23.22
C TYR A 167 9.09 -6.55 -22.78
N ALA A 168 9.91 -7.29 -22.03
CA ALA A 168 11.25 -6.94 -21.58
C ALA A 168 11.36 -5.50 -21.04
N PRO A 169 10.67 -5.18 -19.93
CA PRO A 169 10.70 -3.83 -19.36
C PRO A 169 12.10 -3.48 -18.85
N ASP A 170 12.44 -2.21 -18.95
CA ASP A 170 13.65 -1.64 -18.34
C ASP A 170 13.46 -1.39 -16.84
N THR A 171 12.23 -1.07 -16.41
CA THR A 171 11.89 -0.72 -15.02
C THR A 171 10.62 -1.44 -14.56
N ILE A 172 10.65 -1.95 -13.33
CA ILE A 172 9.49 -2.54 -12.65
C ILE A 172 9.27 -1.78 -11.34
N PHE A 173 8.14 -1.07 -11.25
CA PHE A 173 7.72 -0.40 -10.03
C PHE A 173 6.94 -1.39 -9.14
N VAL A 174 7.51 -1.74 -7.98
CA VAL A 174 6.94 -2.72 -7.06
C VAL A 174 6.05 -2.01 -6.04
N MET A 175 4.75 -2.31 -6.08
CA MET A 175 3.74 -1.65 -5.23
C MET A 175 3.84 -1.96 -3.74
N ASN A 176 4.46 -3.08 -3.37
CA ASN A 176 4.56 -3.50 -1.98
C ASN A 176 5.97 -4.06 -1.72
N PRO A 177 6.79 -3.37 -0.91
CA PRO A 177 8.18 -3.75 -0.67
C PRO A 177 8.31 -5.13 0.00
N ASN A 178 7.26 -5.61 0.69
CA ASN A 178 7.26 -6.94 1.31
C ASN A 178 7.46 -8.08 0.28
N TYR A 179 7.09 -7.85 -0.98
CA TYR A 179 7.25 -8.84 -2.06
C TYR A 179 8.51 -8.62 -2.91
N LEU A 180 9.35 -7.62 -2.58
CA LEU A 180 10.50 -7.26 -3.41
C LEU A 180 11.44 -8.46 -3.64
N THR A 181 11.76 -9.20 -2.57
CA THR A 181 12.67 -10.37 -2.66
C THR A 181 12.11 -11.47 -3.55
N GLU A 182 10.80 -11.75 -3.42
CA GLU A 182 10.12 -12.75 -4.26
C GLU A 182 10.09 -12.32 -5.73
N ILE A 183 9.71 -11.06 -5.98
CA ILE A 183 9.65 -10.49 -7.32
C ILE A 183 11.04 -10.49 -7.96
N GLN A 184 12.07 -10.06 -7.23
CA GLN A 184 13.45 -10.07 -7.71
C GLN A 184 13.91 -11.47 -8.11
N SER A 185 13.64 -12.47 -7.27
CA SER A 185 13.98 -13.87 -7.55
C SER A 185 13.26 -14.38 -8.80
N ARG A 186 11.98 -14.03 -8.96
CA ARG A 186 11.18 -14.39 -10.14
C ARG A 186 11.73 -13.75 -11.41
N ILE A 187 11.99 -12.45 -11.39
CA ILE A 187 12.56 -11.70 -12.53
C ILE A 187 13.92 -12.28 -12.94
N ALA A 188 14.78 -12.60 -11.97
CA ALA A 188 16.07 -13.23 -12.24
C ALA A 188 15.93 -14.62 -12.90
N ASN A 189 15.00 -15.45 -12.41
CA ASN A 189 14.73 -16.77 -12.99
C ASN A 189 14.18 -16.70 -14.42
N MET A 190 13.54 -15.59 -14.79
CA MET A 190 13.05 -15.33 -16.14
C MET A 190 14.14 -14.76 -17.07
N GLY A 191 15.36 -14.55 -16.58
CA GLY A 191 16.48 -13.99 -17.34
C GLY A 191 16.37 -12.49 -17.61
N LEU A 192 15.47 -11.78 -16.91
CA LEU A 192 15.23 -10.35 -17.09
C LEU A 192 16.19 -9.50 -16.26
N ARG A 193 16.55 -8.32 -16.76
CA ARG A 193 17.49 -7.37 -16.13
C ARG A 193 16.84 -6.04 -15.75
N ALA A 194 15.53 -6.03 -15.56
CA ALA A 194 14.79 -4.82 -15.23
C ALA A 194 15.24 -4.22 -13.88
N GLN A 195 15.29 -2.90 -13.80
CA GLN A 195 15.50 -2.18 -12.55
C GLN A 195 14.24 -2.26 -11.69
N LEU A 196 14.37 -2.77 -10.46
CA LEU A 196 13.28 -2.82 -9.49
C LEU A 196 13.29 -1.57 -8.62
N ILE A 197 12.16 -0.86 -8.55
CA ILE A 197 11.98 0.33 -7.71
C ILE A 197 10.73 0.12 -6.85
N THR A 198 10.87 0.15 -5.53
CA THR A 198 9.72 0.10 -4.61
C THR A 198 9.08 1.48 -4.47
N LEU A 199 7.74 1.53 -4.49
CA LEU A 199 6.96 2.75 -4.31
C LEU A 199 6.56 2.98 -2.84
#